data_AF-A0AA38UGF0-F1
#
_entry.id   AF-A0AA38UGF0-F1
#
_cell.length_a   1.000
_cell.length_b   1.000
_cell.length_c   1.000
_cell.angle_alpha   90.00
_cell.angle_beta   90.00
_cell.angle_gamma   90.00
#
_symmetry.space_group_name_H-M   'P 1'
#
loop_
_entity.id
_entity.type
_entity.pdbx_description
1 polymer ?
#
loop_
_entity_poly.entity_id
_entity_poly.type
_entity_poly.pdbx_seq_one_letter_code
_entity_poly.pdbx_strand_id
1 'polypeptide(L)'
;RVAFEVQDPSIPLRVLKEYVSEWSHLSLDSIKLIHSGAVLKDDNAPLSSYRLRPNATIQVVGSSETTISASSPGGPTQKSETSTISQIHKQLTLVRSSLVPSLENFLRTLPTISDPQPAVSVPDLSGTPFPPIQKEHARLSEMLLQSLLSLDAIIVDREWEQARQERKTAVKEVQGYLDRLDDAWNSRVR
;
A
#
# COMPACT_ATOMS: atom_id res chain seq x y z
N ARG A 1 30.19 -11.53 -10.28
CA ARG A 1 30.59 -12.50 -9.23
C ARG A 1 31.86 -11.94 -8.60
N VAL A 2 31.83 -11.63 -7.31
CA VAL A 2 33.01 -11.13 -6.58
C VAL A 2 33.58 -12.30 -5.77
N ALA A 3 34.89 -12.44 -5.78
CA ALA A 3 35.58 -13.34 -4.87
C ALA A 3 35.96 -12.56 -3.61
N PHE A 4 35.58 -13.10 -2.45
CA PHE A 4 35.97 -12.54 -1.15
C PHE A 4 36.90 -13.55 -0.48
N GLU A 5 38.09 -13.10 -0.11
CA GLU A 5 39.08 -13.91 0.55
C GLU A 5 39.01 -13.67 2.05
N VAL A 6 38.52 -14.68 2.78
CA VAL A 6 38.42 -14.65 4.24
C VAL A 6 39.74 -15.16 4.82
N GLN A 7 40.53 -14.28 5.43
CA GLN A 7 41.78 -14.68 6.09
C GLN A 7 41.56 -15.40 7.43
N ASP A 8 40.44 -15.12 8.12
CA ASP A 8 40.09 -15.73 9.40
C ASP A 8 38.61 -16.19 9.40
N PRO A 9 38.31 -17.49 9.58
CA PRO A 9 36.93 -18.00 9.63
C PRO A 9 36.14 -17.52 10.85
N SER A 10 36.79 -16.87 11.81
CA SER A 10 36.19 -16.31 13.03
C SER A 10 35.61 -14.91 12.81
N ILE A 11 35.80 -14.31 11.63
CA ILE A 11 35.24 -12.98 11.37
C ILE A 11 33.70 -13.02 11.45
N PRO A 12 33.08 -11.97 12.03
CA PRO A 12 31.63 -11.89 12.11
C PRO A 12 31.01 -11.58 10.74
N LEU A 13 29.77 -12.03 10.55
CA LEU A 13 29.01 -11.79 9.31
C LEU A 13 28.91 -10.30 8.95
N ARG A 14 28.93 -9.41 9.95
CA ARG A 14 28.95 -7.95 9.76
C ARG A 14 30.06 -7.48 8.82
N VAL A 15 31.28 -8.01 8.96
CA VAL A 15 32.42 -7.60 8.12
C VAL A 15 32.18 -7.95 6.66
N LEU A 16 31.57 -9.11 6.41
CA LEU A 16 31.17 -9.50 5.06
C LEU A 16 30.07 -8.58 4.50
N LYS A 17 29.09 -8.18 5.33
CA LYS A 17 28.04 -7.23 4.93
C LYS A 17 28.60 -5.84 4.64
N GLU A 18 29.58 -5.37 5.42
CA GLU A 18 30.28 -4.10 5.18
C GLU A 18 31.02 -4.12 3.83
N TYR A 19 31.74 -5.19 3.53
CA TYR A 19 32.41 -5.35 2.23
C TYR A 19 31.42 -5.38 1.06
N VAL A 20 30.32 -6.11 1.21
CA VAL A 20 29.26 -6.16 0.19
C VAL A 20 28.57 -4.81 0.04
N SER A 21 28.35 -4.09 1.15
CA SER A 21 27.79 -2.73 1.16
C SER A 21 28.68 -1.75 0.42
N GLU A 22 29.98 -1.76 0.69
CA GLU A 22 30.95 -0.91 0.01
C GLU A 22 31.01 -1.21 -1.49
N TRP A 23 31.00 -2.50 -1.87
CA TRP A 23 31.04 -2.91 -3.26
C TRP A 23 29.74 -2.64 -4.03
N SER A 24 28.58 -2.82 -3.40
CA SER A 24 27.28 -2.69 -4.05
C SER A 24 26.60 -1.33 -3.86
N HIS A 25 27.18 -0.46 -3.02
CA HIS A 25 26.61 0.82 -2.57
C HIS A 25 25.22 0.68 -1.93
N LEU A 26 24.94 -0.47 -1.29
CA LEU A 26 23.70 -0.75 -0.59
C LEU A 26 23.91 -0.63 0.91
N SER A 27 22.90 -0.19 1.66
CA SER A 27 22.98 -0.10 3.12
C SER A 27 23.06 -1.49 3.78
N LEU A 28 23.81 -1.64 4.88
CA LEU A 28 23.93 -2.90 5.63
C LEU A 28 22.58 -3.52 6.00
N ASP A 29 21.59 -2.67 6.31
CA ASP A 29 20.25 -3.10 6.73
C ASP A 29 19.42 -3.65 5.57
N SER A 30 19.71 -3.20 4.34
CA SER A 30 18.99 -3.63 3.15
C SER A 30 19.65 -4.79 2.41
N ILE A 31 20.80 -5.27 2.90
CA ILE A 31 21.53 -6.40 2.33
C ILE A 31 21.12 -7.69 3.04
N LYS A 32 20.55 -8.61 2.26
CA LYS A 32 20.29 -9.99 2.69
C LYS A 32 21.28 -10.92 2.01
N LEU A 33 22.04 -11.66 2.81
CA LEU A 33 22.97 -12.67 2.32
C LEU A 33 22.30 -14.04 2.41
N ILE A 34 22.34 -14.81 1.33
CA ILE A 34 21.72 -16.13 1.23
C ILE A 34 22.79 -17.15 0.87
N HIS A 35 22.91 -18.20 1.67
CA HIS A 35 23.82 -19.31 1.42
C HIS A 35 23.09 -20.64 1.61
N SER A 36 23.19 -21.55 0.62
CA SER A 36 22.51 -22.86 0.63
C SER A 36 20.99 -22.79 0.93
N GLY A 37 20.33 -21.71 0.48
CA GLY A 37 18.89 -21.50 0.71
C GLY A 37 18.54 -20.92 2.09
N ALA A 38 19.51 -20.72 2.98
CA ALA A 38 19.31 -20.06 4.27
C ALA A 38 19.71 -18.58 4.19
N VAL A 39 18.88 -17.71 4.78
CA VAL A 39 19.22 -16.29 4.95
C VAL A 39 20.12 -16.15 6.18
N LEU A 40 21.30 -15.58 5.98
CA LEU A 40 22.26 -15.24 7.01
C LEU A 40 21.79 -13.94 7.67
N LYS A 41 21.44 -13.98 8.97
CA LYS A 41 20.76 -12.87 9.67
C LYS A 41 21.51 -12.33 10.88
N ASP A 42 22.31 -13.16 11.54
CA ASP A 42 23.03 -12.76 12.74
C ASP A 42 24.39 -12.16 12.33
N ASP A 43 24.48 -10.84 12.46
CA ASP A 43 25.63 -10.02 12.10
C ASP A 43 26.82 -10.25 13.05
N ASN A 44 26.58 -10.71 14.27
CA ASN A 44 27.62 -10.95 15.28
C ASN A 44 28.12 -12.40 15.27
N ALA A 45 27.37 -13.32 14.65
CA ALA A 45 27.79 -14.70 14.51
C ALA A 45 29.00 -14.82 13.56
N PRO A 46 30.01 -15.66 13.89
CA PRO A 46 31.17 -15.86 13.03
C PRO A 46 30.78 -16.60 11.75
N LEU A 47 31.48 -16.34 10.65
CA LEU A 47 31.24 -17.02 9.36
C LEU A 47 31.32 -18.56 9.48
N SER A 48 32.16 -19.07 10.39
CA SER A 48 32.26 -20.49 10.72
C SER A 48 30.94 -21.10 11.23
N SER A 49 30.11 -20.34 11.96
CA SER A 49 28.82 -20.81 12.48
C SER A 49 27.81 -21.13 11.39
N TYR A 50 27.97 -20.50 10.22
CA TYR A 50 27.10 -20.66 9.06
C TYR A 50 27.54 -21.79 8.11
N ARG A 51 28.57 -22.57 8.48
CA ARG A 51 29.09 -23.70 7.70
C ARG A 51 29.47 -23.32 6.26
N LEU A 52 29.96 -22.09 6.08
CA LEU A 52 30.50 -21.62 4.81
C LEU A 52 31.79 -22.40 4.50
N ARG A 53 31.79 -23.18 3.43
CA ARG A 53 33.00 -23.90 2.98
C ARG A 53 33.94 -22.94 2.23
N PRO A 54 35.24 -23.25 2.14
CA PRO A 54 36.13 -22.59 1.17
C PRO A 54 35.50 -22.66 -0.23
N ASN A 55 35.47 -21.52 -0.95
CA ASN A 55 34.77 -21.35 -2.23
C ASN A 55 33.23 -21.41 -2.19
N ALA A 56 32.62 -21.18 -1.02
CA ALA A 56 31.19 -21.01 -0.88
C ALA A 56 30.65 -19.88 -1.78
N THR A 57 29.48 -20.09 -2.38
CA THR A 57 28.78 -19.08 -3.17
C THR A 57 27.66 -18.47 -2.34
N ILE A 58 27.75 -17.16 -2.11
CA ILE A 58 26.76 -16.40 -1.36
C ILE A 58 25.99 -15.54 -2.35
N GLN A 59 24.67 -15.58 -2.29
CA GLN A 59 23.80 -14.69 -3.05
C GLN A 59 23.52 -13.44 -2.23
N VAL A 60 23.63 -12.28 -2.87
CA VAL A 60 23.35 -10.98 -2.25
C VAL A 60 22.03 -10.48 -2.83
N VAL A 61 21.10 -10.13 -1.95
CA VAL A 61 19.84 -9.48 -2.33
C VAL A 61 19.80 -8.12 -1.66
N GLY A 62 19.86 -7.07 -2.46
CA GLY A 62 19.68 -5.69 -2.03
C GLY A 62 18.23 -5.26 -2.15
N SER A 63 17.64 -4.76 -1.06
CA SER A 63 16.37 -4.04 -1.11
C SER A 63 16.66 -2.54 -1.11
N SER A 64 16.70 -1.90 -2.27
CA SER A 64 16.88 -0.44 -2.38
C SER A 64 15.61 0.28 -1.89
N GLU A 65 15.42 0.31 -0.57
CA GLU A 65 14.40 1.13 0.08
C GLU A 65 15.13 2.07 1.03
N THR A 66 15.48 3.24 0.51
CA THR A 66 15.97 4.37 1.28
C THR A 66 14.87 4.81 2.24
N THR A 67 14.82 4.23 3.44
CA THR A 67 14.05 4.80 4.54
C THR A 67 14.86 4.71 5.82
N ILE A 68 15.14 5.88 6.35
CA ILE A 68 15.80 6.13 7.62
C ILE A 68 14.83 5.64 8.70
N SER A 69 15.16 4.57 9.43
CA SER A 69 14.90 4.42 10.88
C SER A 69 15.25 3.03 11.39
N ALA A 70 16.00 3.02 12.48
CA ALA A 70 16.58 1.86 13.14
C ALA A 70 15.58 1.07 14.00
N SER A 71 16.02 -0.15 14.35
CA SER A 71 15.66 -1.01 15.50
C SER A 71 14.44 -1.95 15.39
N SER A 72 14.65 -3.17 14.89
CA SER A 72 14.92 -4.37 15.72
C SER A 72 14.60 -5.69 14.98
N PRO A 73 15.30 -6.80 15.29
CA PRO A 73 15.27 -8.04 14.52
C PRO A 73 14.40 -9.13 15.18
N GLY A 74 13.52 -9.77 14.40
CA GLY A 74 12.80 -10.95 14.86
C GLY A 74 11.95 -11.64 13.78
N GLY A 75 12.36 -12.84 13.38
CA GLY A 75 11.45 -13.90 12.93
C GLY A 75 10.91 -13.86 11.48
N PRO A 76 10.62 -15.03 10.88
CA PRO A 76 10.18 -15.15 9.50
C PRO A 76 8.67 -14.89 9.35
N THR A 77 8.28 -14.23 8.26
CA THR A 77 6.88 -14.11 7.78
C THR A 77 5.87 -13.46 8.73
N GLN A 78 6.25 -12.44 9.51
CA GLN A 78 5.26 -11.54 10.09
C GLN A 78 4.90 -10.47 9.05
N LYS A 79 3.63 -10.43 8.64
CA LYS A 79 3.05 -9.17 8.15
C LYS A 79 3.41 -8.13 9.21
N SER A 80 4.25 -7.15 8.88
CA SER A 80 4.56 -6.08 9.81
C SER A 80 3.37 -5.13 9.84
N GLU A 81 3.11 -4.52 11.00
CA GLU A 81 2.10 -3.46 11.13
C GLU A 81 2.29 -2.40 10.05
N THR A 82 3.54 -2.02 9.78
CA THR A 82 3.91 -1.08 8.71
C THR A 82 3.49 -1.56 7.32
N SER A 83 3.66 -2.84 6.99
CA SER A 83 3.25 -3.38 5.68
C SER A 83 1.73 -3.35 5.53
N THR A 84 0.99 -3.61 6.60
CA THR A 84 -0.47 -3.50 6.63
C THR A 84 -0.93 -2.04 6.48
N ILE A 85 -0.27 -1.10 7.16
CA ILE A 85 -0.52 0.34 7.00
C ILE A 85 -0.26 0.77 5.55
N SER A 86 0.88 0.36 4.97
CA SER A 86 1.19 0.65 3.56
C SER A 86 0.14 0.07 2.61
N GLN A 87 -0.42 -1.11 2.91
CA GLN A 87 -1.51 -1.68 2.13
C GLN A 87 -2.79 -0.84 2.23
N ILE A 88 -3.15 -0.38 3.44
CA ILE A 88 -4.30 0.51 3.66
C ILE A 88 -4.11 1.82 2.88
N HIS A 89 -2.94 2.45 2.99
CA HIS A 89 -2.61 3.70 2.30
C HIS A 89 -2.61 3.54 0.78
N LYS A 90 -2.13 2.41 0.27
CA LYS A 90 -2.18 2.11 -1.16
C LYS A 90 -3.63 2.04 -1.67
N GLN A 91 -4.53 1.39 -0.93
CA GLN A 91 -5.95 1.35 -1.29
C GLN A 91 -6.57 2.75 -1.27
N LEU A 92 -6.32 3.54 -0.23
CA LEU A 92 -6.78 4.94 -0.17
C LEU A 92 -6.25 5.79 -1.32
N THR A 93 -4.99 5.63 -1.68
CA THR A 93 -4.38 6.37 -2.77
C THR A 93 -5.08 6.07 -4.09
N LEU A 94 -5.43 4.79 -4.35
CA LEU A 94 -6.18 4.40 -5.55
C LEU A 94 -7.58 5.02 -5.58
N VAL A 95 -8.27 5.05 -4.44
CA VAL A 95 -9.58 5.73 -4.32
C VAL A 95 -9.42 7.21 -4.60
N ARG A 96 -8.46 7.88 -3.97
CA ARG A 96 -8.24 9.32 -4.13
C ARG A 96 -7.80 9.71 -5.55
N SER A 97 -6.98 8.90 -6.21
CA SER A 97 -6.50 9.22 -7.56
C SER A 97 -7.52 8.89 -8.65
N SER A 98 -8.35 7.86 -8.45
CA SER A 98 -9.27 7.39 -9.47
C SER A 98 -10.73 7.79 -9.22
N LEU A 99 -11.24 7.56 -8.00
CA LEU A 99 -12.66 7.70 -7.70
C LEU A 99 -13.04 9.13 -7.34
N VAL A 100 -12.20 9.85 -6.59
CA VAL A 100 -12.49 11.24 -6.19
C VAL A 100 -12.64 12.17 -7.40
N PRO A 101 -11.76 12.16 -8.43
CA PRO A 101 -11.95 13.00 -9.61
C PRO A 101 -13.22 12.65 -10.38
N SER A 102 -13.53 11.36 -10.52
CA SER A 102 -14.77 10.89 -11.17
C SER A 102 -16.01 11.30 -10.39
N LEU A 103 -15.97 11.21 -9.06
CA LEU A 103 -17.03 11.66 -8.16
C LEU A 103 -17.25 13.17 -8.31
N GLU A 104 -16.20 13.99 -8.20
CA GLU A 104 -16.33 15.45 -8.35
C GLU A 104 -16.87 15.85 -9.73
N ASN A 105 -16.41 15.19 -10.79
CA ASN A 105 -16.93 15.43 -12.14
C ASN A 105 -18.41 15.03 -12.25
N PHE A 106 -18.79 13.90 -11.65
CA PHE A 106 -20.18 13.46 -11.61
C PHE A 106 -21.05 14.45 -10.83
N LEU A 107 -20.62 14.89 -9.64
CA LEU A 107 -21.35 15.88 -8.83
C LEU A 107 -21.57 17.21 -9.58
N ARG A 108 -20.62 17.64 -10.42
CA ARG A 108 -20.77 18.84 -11.27
C ARG A 108 -21.75 18.68 -12.42
N THR A 109 -21.98 17.46 -12.88
CA THR A 109 -22.92 17.18 -13.99
C THR A 109 -24.34 16.93 -13.49
N LEU A 110 -24.53 16.77 -12.18
CA LEU A 110 -25.86 16.64 -11.58
C LEU A 110 -26.62 17.98 -11.66
N PRO A 111 -27.85 18.00 -12.20
CA PRO A 111 -28.68 19.19 -12.16
C PRO A 111 -29.04 19.49 -10.70
N THR A 112 -28.48 20.57 -10.17
CA THR A 112 -28.78 21.05 -8.81
C THR A 112 -29.96 22.01 -8.90
N ILE A 113 -30.98 21.82 -8.07
CA ILE A 113 -32.24 22.59 -8.09
C ILE A 113 -32.02 24.09 -7.81
N SER A 114 -30.84 24.47 -7.32
CA SER A 114 -30.53 25.82 -6.82
C SER A 114 -30.00 26.82 -7.85
N ASP A 115 -29.96 26.51 -9.16
CA ASP A 115 -29.53 27.48 -10.18
C ASP A 115 -30.73 28.20 -10.85
N PRO A 116 -30.97 29.49 -10.57
CA PRO A 116 -31.89 30.31 -11.34
C PRO A 116 -31.17 30.84 -12.60
N GLN A 117 -31.20 30.11 -13.71
CA GLN A 117 -30.79 30.63 -15.02
C GLN A 117 -31.81 30.22 -16.12
N PRO A 118 -32.11 31.08 -17.11
CA PRO A 118 -33.43 31.16 -17.70
C PRO A 118 -33.70 30.03 -18.70
N ALA A 119 -34.98 29.70 -18.76
CA ALA A 119 -35.61 28.79 -19.69
C ALA A 119 -34.97 28.75 -21.08
N VAL A 120 -34.25 27.68 -21.37
CA VAL A 120 -34.07 27.18 -22.74
C VAL A 120 -34.50 25.72 -22.75
N SER A 121 -35.77 25.56 -23.13
CA SER A 121 -36.43 24.39 -23.72
C SER A 121 -36.31 23.03 -23.02
N VAL A 122 -37.25 22.79 -22.13
CA VAL A 122 -37.80 21.46 -21.80
C VAL A 122 -38.45 20.82 -23.04
N PRO A 123 -38.24 19.51 -23.23
CA PRO A 123 -39.32 18.54 -23.08
C PRO A 123 -38.87 17.43 -22.11
N ASP A 124 -39.68 16.67 -21.39
CA ASP A 124 -41.11 16.55 -21.12
C ASP A 124 -41.16 15.65 -19.86
N LEU A 125 -42.13 15.90 -18.99
CA LEU A 125 -42.32 15.22 -17.72
C LEU A 125 -43.07 13.90 -17.94
N SER A 126 -42.39 12.84 -18.38
CA SER A 126 -42.84 11.45 -18.21
C SER A 126 -41.80 10.41 -18.67
N GLY A 127 -41.19 9.69 -17.73
CA GLY A 127 -40.53 8.40 -17.98
C GLY A 127 -39.22 8.42 -18.77
N THR A 128 -38.09 8.33 -18.04
CA THR A 128 -36.74 7.95 -18.53
C THR A 128 -36.08 8.85 -19.60
N PRO A 129 -35.15 9.75 -19.19
CA PRO A 129 -34.03 10.05 -20.08
C PRO A 129 -32.69 10.32 -19.35
N PHE A 130 -32.27 9.53 -18.36
CA PHE A 130 -30.84 9.53 -17.98
C PHE A 130 -30.25 8.16 -17.60
N PRO A 131 -30.37 7.12 -18.47
CA PRO A 131 -29.60 5.89 -18.30
C PRO A 131 -28.09 6.11 -18.09
N PRO A 132 -27.39 7.09 -18.72
CA PRO A 132 -25.96 7.28 -18.47
C PRO A 132 -25.67 7.78 -17.05
N ILE A 133 -26.47 8.69 -16.49
CA ILE A 133 -26.24 9.24 -15.14
C ILE A 133 -26.60 8.24 -14.04
N GLN A 134 -27.65 7.44 -14.22
CA GLN A 134 -27.97 6.31 -13.32
C GLN A 134 -26.91 5.22 -13.37
N LYS A 135 -26.42 4.91 -14.56
CA LYS A 135 -25.32 3.96 -14.74
C LYS A 135 -24.04 4.47 -14.11
N GLU A 136 -23.74 5.77 -14.24
CA GLU A 136 -22.54 6.35 -13.63
C GLU A 136 -22.64 6.41 -12.10
N HIS A 137 -23.80 6.77 -11.55
CA HIS A 137 -24.06 6.66 -10.11
C HIS A 137 -23.86 5.23 -9.62
N ALA A 138 -24.51 4.25 -10.27
CA ALA A 138 -24.38 2.84 -9.91
C ALA A 138 -22.92 2.37 -9.97
N ARG A 139 -22.21 2.73 -11.05
CA ARG A 139 -20.78 2.43 -11.21
C ARG A 139 -19.95 3.02 -10.07
N LEU A 140 -20.11 4.30 -9.76
CA LEU A 140 -19.34 4.96 -8.69
C LEU A 140 -19.67 4.36 -7.31
N SER A 141 -20.95 4.09 -7.03
CA SER A 141 -21.38 3.44 -5.79
C SER A 141 -20.76 2.04 -5.65
N GLU A 142 -20.75 1.25 -6.72
CA GLU A 142 -20.17 -0.08 -6.73
C GLU A 142 -18.64 -0.03 -6.55
N MET A 143 -17.95 0.88 -7.22
CA MET A 143 -16.50 1.03 -7.05
C MET A 143 -16.10 1.47 -5.64
N LEU A 144 -16.87 2.38 -5.02
CA LEU A 144 -16.65 2.80 -3.63
C LEU A 144 -16.95 1.67 -2.65
N LEU A 145 -18.05 0.92 -2.84
CA LEU A 145 -18.39 -0.26 -2.04
C LEU A 145 -17.33 -1.36 -2.16
N GLN A 146 -16.83 -1.62 -3.37
CA GLN A 146 -15.74 -2.57 -3.59
C GLN A 146 -14.47 -2.13 -2.85
N SER A 147 -14.17 -0.83 -2.82
CA SER A 147 -13.05 -0.31 -2.02
C SER A 147 -13.27 -0.49 -0.52
N LEU A 148 -14.49 -0.33 -0.01
CA LEU A 148 -14.80 -0.60 1.40
C LEU A 148 -14.58 -2.07 1.74
N LEU A 149 -15.09 -2.98 0.92
CA LEU A 149 -14.90 -4.42 1.09
C LEU A 149 -13.40 -4.80 1.05
N SER A 150 -12.63 -4.15 0.17
CA SER A 150 -11.17 -4.33 0.10
C SER A 150 -10.47 -3.87 1.38
N LEU A 151 -10.88 -2.74 1.97
CA LEU A 151 -10.35 -2.25 3.25
C LEU A 151 -10.75 -3.15 4.43
N ASP A 152 -11.97 -3.68 4.44
CA ASP A 152 -12.45 -4.60 5.49
C ASP A 152 -11.79 -5.98 5.41
N ALA A 153 -11.43 -6.42 4.21
CA ALA A 153 -10.67 -7.66 4.01
C ALA A 153 -9.24 -7.59 4.56
N ILE A 154 -8.73 -6.40 4.90
CA ILE A 154 -7.43 -6.24 5.55
C ILE A 154 -7.53 -6.72 6.99
N ILE A 155 -7.02 -7.92 7.23
CA ILE A 155 -6.87 -8.51 8.57
C ILE A 155 -5.78 -7.73 9.31
N VAL A 156 -6.20 -7.02 10.35
CA VAL A 156 -5.32 -6.28 11.26
C VAL A 156 -5.26 -7.03 12.59
N ASP A 157 -4.06 -7.27 13.09
CA ASP A 157 -3.86 -7.91 14.38
C ASP A 157 -4.34 -7.01 15.54
N ARG A 158 -4.76 -7.61 16.65
CA ARG A 158 -5.33 -6.87 17.79
C ARG A 158 -4.33 -5.93 18.46
N GLU A 159 -3.04 -6.28 18.39
CA GLU A 159 -1.93 -5.52 18.97
C GLU A 159 -1.50 -4.33 18.08
N TRP A 160 -1.99 -4.23 16.84
CA TRP A 160 -1.61 -3.18 15.89
C TRP A 160 -2.59 -2.01 15.93
N GLU A 161 -2.56 -1.27 17.04
CA GLU A 161 -3.51 -0.18 17.28
C GLU A 161 -3.39 0.92 16.21
N GLN A 162 -2.19 1.18 15.69
CA GLN A 162 -2.00 2.17 14.63
C GLN A 162 -2.64 1.69 13.33
N ALA A 163 -2.40 0.43 12.91
CA ALA A 163 -3.04 -0.10 11.71
C ALA A 163 -4.58 -0.16 11.81
N ARG A 164 -5.12 -0.42 13.00
CA ARG A 164 -6.57 -0.39 13.24
C ARG A 164 -7.13 1.02 13.09
N GLN A 165 -6.44 2.00 13.65
CA GLN A 165 -6.81 3.40 13.56
C GLN A 165 -6.73 3.92 12.11
N GLU A 166 -5.68 3.54 11.38
CA GLU A 166 -5.53 3.86 9.95
C GLU A 166 -6.66 3.24 9.12
N ARG A 167 -6.97 1.95 9.33
CA ARG A 167 -8.09 1.29 8.64
C ARG A 167 -9.41 1.98 8.93
N LYS A 168 -9.68 2.32 10.19
CA LYS A 168 -10.91 3.02 10.59
C LYS A 168 -11.01 4.39 9.94
N THR A 169 -9.91 5.13 9.87
CA THR A 169 -9.85 6.43 9.22
C THR A 169 -10.10 6.29 7.71
N ALA A 170 -9.49 5.31 7.08
CA ALA A 170 -9.69 4.99 5.67
C ALA A 170 -11.14 4.64 5.34
N VAL A 171 -11.76 3.76 6.15
CA VAL A 171 -13.16 3.36 6.00
C VAL A 171 -14.07 4.57 6.13
N LYS A 172 -13.86 5.42 7.16
CA LYS A 172 -14.65 6.62 7.37
C LYS A 172 -14.56 7.60 6.19
N GLU A 173 -13.39 7.72 5.58
CA GLU A 173 -13.18 8.58 4.42
C GLU A 173 -13.95 8.07 3.19
N VAL A 174 -13.86 6.77 2.89
CA VAL A 174 -14.61 6.18 1.76
C VAL A 174 -16.12 6.23 2.00
N GLN A 175 -16.57 6.00 3.25
CA GLN A 175 -17.97 6.20 3.63
C GLN A 175 -18.43 7.65 3.39
N GLY A 176 -17.62 8.64 3.74
CA GLY A 176 -17.95 10.05 3.46
C GLY A 176 -18.09 10.36 1.96
N TYR A 177 -17.37 9.65 1.08
CA TYR A 177 -17.56 9.79 -0.37
C TYR A 177 -18.87 9.15 -0.86
N LEU A 178 -19.27 8.01 -0.29
CA LEU A 178 -20.57 7.40 -0.56
C LEU A 178 -21.72 8.30 -0.09
N ASP A 179 -21.65 8.79 1.15
CA ASP A 179 -22.69 9.67 1.71
C ASP A 179 -22.86 10.91 0.83
N ARG A 180 -21.76 11.54 0.38
CA ARG A 180 -21.80 12.70 -0.51
C ARG A 180 -22.38 12.37 -1.89
N LEU A 181 -22.10 11.19 -2.43
CA LEU A 181 -22.67 10.72 -3.69
C LEU A 181 -24.18 10.54 -3.55
N ASP A 182 -24.62 9.85 -2.50
CA ASP A 182 -26.02 9.55 -2.22
C ASP A 182 -26.82 10.82 -1.89
N ASP A 183 -26.25 11.76 -1.12
CA ASP A 183 -26.87 13.05 -0.80
C ASP A 183 -27.14 13.88 -2.05
N ALA A 184 -26.14 13.98 -2.95
CA ALA A 184 -26.30 14.69 -4.21
C ALA A 184 -27.30 13.98 -5.13
N TRP A 185 -27.28 12.65 -5.15
CA TRP A 185 -28.23 11.84 -5.90
C TRP A 185 -29.67 11.99 -5.41
N ASN A 186 -29.88 12.09 -4.10
CA ASN A 186 -31.19 12.29 -3.50
C ASN A 186 -31.67 13.74 -3.70
N SER A 187 -30.76 14.70 -3.63
CA SER A 187 -31.06 16.12 -3.80
C SER A 187 -31.61 16.45 -5.19
N ARG A 188 -31.25 15.70 -6.24
CA ARG A 188 -31.77 15.94 -7.60
C ARG A 188 -33.24 15.54 -7.80
N VAL A 189 -33.76 14.63 -6.96
CA VAL A 189 -35.11 14.05 -7.08
C VAL A 189 -36.13 14.86 -6.26
N ARG A 190 -35.63 15.65 -5.30
CA ARG A 190 -36.45 16.44 -4.38
C ARG A 190 -37.01 17.70 -5.04
#